data_AF-A0A3B9GTX7-F1
#
_entry.id   AF-A0A3B9GTX7-F1
#
_cell.length_a   1.000
_cell.length_b   1.000
_cell.length_c   1.000
_cell.angle_alpha   90.00
_cell.angle_beta   90.00
_cell.angle_gamma   90.00
#
_symmetry.space_group_name_H-M   'P 1'
#
loop_
_entity.id
_entity.type
_entity.pdbx_description
1 polymer ?
#
loop_
_entity_poly.entity_id
_entity_poly.type
_entity_poly.pdbx_seq_one_letter_code
_entity_poly.pdbx_strand_id
1 'polypeptide(L)' 'SGMTRHILAERLKRLVEAGILERRQYSAGPKRYDYVLTEKGQELAPALMTLKDWGKKHMPVRRATNA' A
#
# COMPACT_ATOMS: atom_id res chain seq x y z
N SER A 1 -7.50 14.65 -2.23
CA SER A 1 -6.45 14.65 -3.26
C SER A 1 -5.92 13.25 -3.44
N GLY A 2 -6.12 12.64 -4.60
CA GLY A 2 -5.62 11.30 -4.89
C GLY A 2 -4.09 11.29 -5.07
N MET A 3 -3.45 10.15 -4.78
CA MET A 3 -2.04 9.93 -5.12
C MET A 3 -1.88 9.88 -6.65
N THR A 4 -0.83 10.49 -7.19
CA THR A 4 -0.54 10.36 -8.63
C THR A 4 -0.19 8.90 -8.97
N ARG A 5 -0.50 8.47 -10.19
CA ARG A 5 -0.18 7.10 -10.66
C ARG A 5 1.31 6.78 -10.52
N HIS A 6 2.18 7.76 -10.76
CA HIS A 6 3.63 7.61 -10.64
C HIS A 6 4.07 7.33 -9.21
N ILE A 7 3.56 8.09 -8.23
CA ILE A 7 3.90 7.89 -6.81
C ILE A 7 3.40 6.52 -6.33
N LEU A 8 2.21 6.10 -6.76
CA LEU A 8 1.68 4.79 -6.42
C LEU A 8 2.56 3.67 -6.98
N ALA A 9 2.92 3.74 -8.27
CA ALA A 9 3.77 2.74 -8.91
C ALA A 9 5.13 2.61 -8.20
N GLU A 10 5.76 3.74 -7.85
CA GLU A 10 7.02 3.77 -7.13
C GLU A 10 6.92 3.15 -5.73
N ARG A 11 5.86 3.43 -4.99
CA ARG A 11 5.63 2.82 -3.66
C ARG A 11 5.40 1.31 -3.76
N LEU A 12 4.59 0.86 -4.73
CA LEU A 12 4.36 -0.56 -4.96
C LEU A 12 5.67 -1.28 -5.33
N LYS A 13 6.50 -0.66 -6.18
CA LYS A 13 7.83 -1.20 -6.52
C LYS A 13 8.70 -1.38 -5.28
N ARG A 14 8.79 -0.37 -4.41
CA ARG A 14 9.57 -0.46 -3.16
C ARG A 14 9.07 -1.54 -2.22
N LEU A 15 7.74 -1.73 -2.12
CA LEU A 15 7.17 -2.79 -1.29
C LEU A 15 7.45 -4.19 -1.86
N VAL A 16 7.54 -4.33 -3.18
CA VAL A 16 7.99 -5.56 -3.83
C VAL A 16 9.47 -5.81 -3.56
N GLU A 17 10.32 -4.79 -3.74
CA GLU A 17 11.76 -4.88 -3.44
C GLU A 17 12.04 -5.21 -1.97
N ALA A 18 11.21 -4.72 -1.05
CA ALA A 18 11.29 -5.04 0.37
C ALA A 18 10.75 -6.44 0.74
N GLY A 19 10.19 -7.18 -0.21
CA GLY A 19 9.59 -8.50 -0.01
C GLY A 19 8.28 -8.48 0.78
N ILE A 20 7.60 -7.34 0.84
CA ILE A 20 6.30 -7.17 1.52
C ILE A 20 5.15 -7.52 0.57
N LEU A 21 5.32 -7.22 -0.71
CA LEU A 21 4.38 -7.58 -1.77
C LEU A 21 5.06 -8.49 -2.78
N GLU A 22 4.29 -9.39 -3.38
CA GLU A 22 4.67 -10.06 -4.62
C GLU A 22 3.78 -9.55 -5.77
N ARG A 23 4.37 -9.45 -6.97
CA ARG A 23 3.65 -9.08 -8.19
C ARG A 23 3.23 -10.37 -8.91
N ARG A 24 1.96 -10.73 -8.80
CA ARG A 24 1.40 -11.94 -9.42
C ARG A 24 0.65 -11.59 -10.70
N GLN A 25 0.99 -12.22 -11.81
CA GLN A 25 0.17 -12.12 -13.02
C GLN A 25 -1.11 -12.94 -12.79
N TYR A 26 -2.28 -12.30 -12.86
CA TYR A 26 -3.57 -12.98 -12.66
C TYR A 26 -4.33 -13.23 -13.96
N SER A 27 -3.87 -12.66 -15.08
CA SER A 27 -4.48 -12.91 -16.39
C SER A 27 -3.44 -13.21 -17.45
N ALA A 28 -3.65 -14.29 -18.20
CA ALA A 28 -2.81 -14.68 -19.34
C ALA A 28 -3.05 -13.79 -20.59
N GLY A 29 -4.12 -12.98 -20.62
CA GLY A 29 -4.35 -11.94 -21.63
C GLY A 29 -5.27 -10.83 -21.13
N PRO A 30 -5.29 -9.63 -21.76
CA PRO A 30 -4.15 -8.71 -21.64
C PRO A 30 -3.41 -8.86 -20.30
N LYS A 31 -2.07 -8.74 -20.29
CA LYS A 31 -1.27 -8.95 -19.08
C LYS A 31 -1.71 -8.00 -17.96
N ARG A 32 -2.30 -8.56 -16.91
CA ARG A 32 -2.67 -7.84 -15.69
C ARG A 32 -1.99 -8.46 -14.49
N TYR A 33 -1.62 -7.60 -13.54
CA TYR A 33 -0.87 -7.96 -12.36
C TYR A 33 -1.59 -7.48 -11.12
N ASP A 34 -1.65 -8.35 -10.13
CA ASP A 34 -2.03 -8.02 -8.77
C ASP A 34 -0.78 -7.90 -7.92
N TYR A 35 -0.88 -7.06 -6.90
CA TYR A 35 0.10 -6.95 -5.84
C TYR A 35 -0.51 -7.58 -4.60
N VAL A 36 0.00 -8.72 -4.19
CA VAL A 36 -0.53 -9.47 -3.04
C VAL A 36 0.51 -9.50 -1.92
N LEU A 37 0.05 -9.56 -0.67
CA LEU A 37 0.94 -9.63 0.48
C LEU A 37 1.68 -10.98 0.49
N THR A 38 2.99 -10.91 0.72
CA THR A 38 3.79 -12.08 1.10
C THR A 38 3.50 -12.46 2.55
N GLU A 39 4.03 -13.59 3.01
CA GLU A 39 4.01 -13.95 4.43
C GLU A 39 4.60 -12.83 5.32
N LYS A 40 5.79 -12.33 4.97
CA LYS A 40 6.43 -11.17 5.61
C LYS A 40 5.51 -9.93 5.62
N GLY A 41 4.74 -9.72 4.56
CA GLY A 41 3.77 -8.64 4.49
C GLY A 41 2.55 -8.83 5.40
N GLN A 42 2.07 -10.07 5.54
CA GLN A 42 0.97 -10.40 6.45
C GLN A 42 1.40 -10.23 7.92
N GLU A 43 2.61 -10.67 8.27
CA GLU A 43 3.19 -10.48 9.61
C GLU A 43 3.33 -9.00 9.99
N LEU A 44 3.54 -8.12 9.00
CA LEU A 44 3.64 -6.67 9.21
C LEU A 44 2.28 -6.00 9.48
N ALA A 45 1.16 -6.60 9.06
CA ALA A 45 -0.16 -5.99 9.12
C ALA A 45 -0.59 -5.53 10.53
N PRO A 46 -0.37 -6.30 11.62
CA PRO A 46 -0.71 -5.86 12.98
C PRO A 46 0.04 -4.60 13.44
N ALA A 47 1.30 -4.43 13.04
CA ALA A 47 2.09 -3.25 13.38
C ALA A 47 1.55 -1.99 12.67
N LEU A 48 1.22 -2.12 11.38
CA LEU A 48 0.59 -1.03 10.60
C LEU A 48 -0.78 -0.66 11.17
N MET A 49 -1.55 -1.65 11.62
CA MET A 49 -2.84 -1.45 12.28
C MET A 49 -2.69 -0.68 13.59
N THR A 50 -1.73 -1.05 14.43
CA THR A 50 -1.41 -0.33 15.67
C THR A 50 -1.03 1.13 15.39
N LEU A 51 -0.15 1.36 14.42
CA LEU A 51 0.23 2.71 14.00
C LEU A 51 -0.96 3.53 13.48
N LYS A 52 -1.84 2.89 12.69
CA LYS A 52 -3.07 3.52 12.20
C LYS A 52 -3.96 3.96 13.35
N ASP A 53 -4.18 3.09 14.33
CA ASP A 53 -5.10 3.36 15.43
C ASP A 53 -4.55 4.41 16.40
N TRP A 54 -3.23 4.40 16.65
CA TRP A 54 -2.56 5.51 17.32
C TRP A 54 -2.73 6.84 16.56
N GLY A 55 -2.51 6.83 15.24
CA GLY A 55 -2.69 8.01 14.40
C GLY A 55 -4.11 8.56 14.44
N LYS A 56 -5.13 7.69 14.41
CA LYS A 56 -6.54 8.10 14.57
C LYS A 56 -6.81 8.78 15.91
N LYS A 57 -6.16 8.31 16.98
CA LYS A 57 -6.36 8.82 18.34
C LYS A 57 -5.68 10.18 18.56
N HIS A 58 -4.56 10.42 17.90
CA HIS A 58 -3.66 11.53 18.26
C HIS A 58 -3.41 12.54 17.13
N MET A 59 -3.70 12.22 15.88
CA MET A 59 -3.51 13.15 14.76
C MET A 59 -4.81 13.83 14.37
N PRO A 60 -4.80 15.16 14.13
CA PRO A 60 -5.95 15.84 13.58
C PRO A 60 -6.25 15.29 12.19
N VAL A 61 -7.52 14.97 11.91
CA VAL A 61 -7.94 14.59 10.56
C VAL A 61 -7.62 15.75 9.63
N ARG A 62 -6.62 15.56 8.76
CA ARG A 62 -6.28 16.55 7.75
C ARG A 62 -7.48 16.65 6.80
N ARG A 63 -8.34 17.65 7.01
CA ARG A 63 -9.39 18.01 6.05
C ARG A 63 -8.66 18.30 4.74
N ALA A 64 -9.03 17.59 3.69
CA ALA A 64 -8.52 17.88 2.36
C ALA A 64 -8.85 19.35 2.08
N THR A 65 -7.83 20.15 1.78
CA THR A 65 -8.00 21.51 1.31
C THR A 65 -8.76 21.43 -0.01
N ASN A 66 -9.98 21.96 -0.04
CA ASN A 66 -10.64 22.31 -1.29
C ASN A 66 -9.76 23.38 -1.95
N ALA A 67 -9.18 23.04 -3.10
CA ALA A 67 -8.62 23.95 -4.07
C ALA A 67 -9.03 23.42 -5.45
#